data_AF-A0A6A4CWE4-F1
#
_entry.id   AF-A0A6A4CWE4-F1
#
_cell.length_a   1.000
_cell.length_b   1.000
_cell.length_c   1.000
_cell.angle_alpha   90.00
_cell.angle_beta   90.00
_cell.angle_gamma   90.00
#
_symmetry.space_group_name_H-M   'P 1'
#
loop_
_entity.id
_entity.type
_entity.pdbx_description
1 polymer ?
#
loop_
_entity_poly.entity_id
_entity_poly.type
_entity_poly.pdbx_seq_one_letter_code
_entity_poly.pdbx_strand_id
1 'polypeptide(L)'
;MAVTRINREVAGVDLTRERESPIIPVCAATRDEWREYVNSDDQAFRSKCMEWIEGTIYIVEVPSQEHEAFNENFKIYAANKRAFLAYMKPCCSSPS
;
A
#
# COMPACT_ATOMS: atom_id res chain seq x y z
N MET A 1 -13.99 13.68 -3.69
CA MET A 1 -15.21 12.81 -3.67
C MET A 1 -14.84 11.35 -3.87
N ALA A 2 -13.82 11.06 -4.69
CA ALA A 2 -13.35 9.71 -4.91
C ALA A 2 -12.85 9.05 -3.62
N VAL A 3 -12.11 9.79 -2.78
CA VAL A 3 -11.59 9.29 -1.49
C VAL A 3 -12.71 8.72 -0.60
N THR A 4 -13.78 9.50 -0.39
CA THR A 4 -14.93 9.06 0.43
C THR A 4 -15.60 7.83 -0.14
N ARG A 5 -15.74 7.73 -1.47
CA ARG A 5 -16.31 6.56 -2.13
C ARG A 5 -15.42 5.34 -1.93
N ILE A 6 -14.13 5.45 -2.25
CA ILE A 6 -13.17 4.35 -2.13
C ILE A 6 -13.08 3.86 -0.67
N ASN A 7 -13.04 4.77 0.31
CA ASN A 7 -13.07 4.41 1.73
C ASN A 7 -14.31 3.60 2.12
N ARG A 8 -15.47 3.95 1.57
CA ARG A 8 -16.70 3.19 1.81
C ARG A 8 -16.61 1.77 1.25
N GLU A 9 -16.12 1.63 0.02
CA GLU A 9 -15.97 0.32 -0.62
C GLU A 9 -14.95 -0.54 0.14
N VAL A 10 -13.82 0.04 0.53
CA VAL A 10 -12.80 -0.59 1.37
C VAL A 10 -13.39 -1.07 2.70
N ALA A 11 -14.17 -0.23 3.40
CA ALA A 11 -14.80 -0.60 4.67
C ALA A 11 -15.84 -1.74 4.53
N GLY A 12 -16.39 -1.93 3.32
CA GLY A 12 -17.29 -3.04 3.01
C GLY A 12 -16.59 -4.36 2.71
N VAL A 13 -15.26 -4.38 2.56
CA VAL A 13 -14.51 -5.60 2.28
C VAL A 13 -14.37 -6.43 3.56
N ASP A 14 -14.93 -7.64 3.56
CA ASP A 14 -14.63 -8.65 4.58
C ASP A 14 -13.26 -9.28 4.30
N LEU A 15 -12.28 -8.89 5.14
CA LEU A 15 -10.90 -9.38 5.12
C LEU A 15 -10.70 -10.69 5.88
N THR A 16 -11.68 -11.12 6.67
CA THR A 16 -11.61 -12.35 7.48
C THR A 16 -12.11 -13.58 6.75
N ARG A 17 -12.83 -13.37 5.64
CA ARG A 17 -13.29 -14.44 4.76
C ARG A 17 -12.12 -15.17 4.11
N GLU A 18 -12.08 -16.49 4.25
CA GLU A 18 -11.15 -17.34 3.50
C GLU A 18 -11.42 -17.23 1.99
N ARG A 19 -10.34 -17.00 1.23
CA ARG A 19 -10.39 -16.83 -0.23
C ARG A 19 -9.25 -17.64 -0.87
N GLU A 20 -9.54 -18.21 -2.04
CA GLU A 20 -8.55 -18.90 -2.86
C GLU A 20 -7.54 -17.91 -3.47
N SER A 21 -7.98 -16.69 -3.78
CA SER A 21 -7.13 -15.61 -4.29
C SER A 21 -6.68 -14.67 -3.17
N PRO A 22 -5.37 -14.37 -3.05
CA PRO A 22 -4.86 -13.39 -2.10
C PRO A 22 -5.20 -11.95 -2.50
N ILE A 23 -5.60 -11.72 -3.76
CA ILE A 23 -5.95 -10.40 -4.28
C ILE A 23 -7.47 -10.21 -4.21
N ILE A 24 -7.91 -9.13 -3.57
CA ILE A 24 -9.32 -8.82 -3.30
C ILE A 24 -9.75 -7.60 -4.13
N PRO A 25 -10.70 -7.74 -5.08
CA PRO A 25 -11.24 -6.57 -5.77
C PRO A 25 -12.05 -5.69 -4.82
N VAL A 26 -11.87 -4.38 -4.93
CA VAL A 26 -12.59 -3.38 -4.14
C VAL A 26 -13.62 -2.67 -4.99
N CYS A 27 -13.19 -1.85 -5.95
CA CYS A 27 -14.10 -1.10 -6.82
C CYS A 27 -13.42 -0.61 -8.09
N ALA A 28 -14.23 -0.25 -9.09
CA ALA A 28 -13.74 0.44 -10.27
C ALA A 28 -13.33 1.89 -9.91
N ALA A 29 -12.21 2.34 -10.46
CA ALA A 29 -11.73 3.70 -10.31
C ALA A 29 -10.89 4.11 -11.52
N THR A 30 -10.91 5.39 -11.86
CA THR A 30 -9.95 5.94 -12.82
C THR A 30 -8.56 6.06 -12.18
N ARG A 31 -7.53 6.19 -13.02
CA ARG A 31 -6.16 6.42 -12.54
C ARG A 31 -6.03 7.71 -11.72
N ASP A 32 -6.81 8.73 -12.05
CA ASP A 32 -6.78 10.02 -11.34
C ASP A 32 -7.48 9.92 -9.97
N GLU A 33 -8.58 9.17 -9.88
CA GLU A 33 -9.23 8.87 -8.61
C GLU A 33 -8.33 8.03 -7.68
N TRP A 34 -7.59 7.06 -8.24
CA TRP A 34 -6.57 6.34 -7.49
C TRP A 34 -5.45 7.27 -7.01
N ARG A 35 -4.98 8.19 -7.86
CA ARG A 35 -3.97 9.18 -7.47
C ARG A 35 -4.48 10.13 -6.38
N GLU A 36 -5.74 10.57 -6.45
CA GLU A 36 -6.39 11.35 -5.39
C GLU A 36 -6.40 10.57 -4.07
N TYR A 37 -6.74 9.27 -4.13
CA TYR A 37 -6.73 8.39 -2.96
C TYR A 37 -5.35 8.25 -2.33
N VAL A 38 -4.33 7.87 -3.11
CA VAL A 38 -2.96 7.59 -2.62
C VAL A 38 -2.28 8.81 -2.01
N ASN A 39 -2.65 10.02 -2.45
CA ASN A 39 -2.09 11.26 -1.90
C ASN A 39 -2.94 11.86 -0.77
N SER A 40 -4.07 11.25 -0.42
CA SER A 40 -4.95 11.75 0.64
C SER A 40 -4.48 11.27 2.01
N ASP A 41 -4.53 12.14 3.01
CA ASP A 41 -4.32 11.76 4.42
C ASP A 41 -5.52 10.98 5.00
N ASP A 42 -6.69 11.07 4.34
CA ASP A 42 -7.93 10.41 4.78
C ASP A 42 -8.08 8.97 4.25
N GLN A 43 -6.98 8.29 3.92
CA GLN A 43 -7.02 6.89 3.47
C GLN A 43 -7.52 5.96 4.59
N ALA A 44 -8.64 5.27 4.37
CA ALA A 44 -9.15 4.27 5.31
C ALA A 44 -8.28 2.99 5.33
N PHE A 45 -7.47 2.76 4.31
CA PHE A 45 -6.59 1.60 4.21
C PHE A 45 -5.26 1.98 3.58
N ARG A 46 -4.20 1.28 3.95
CA ARG A 46 -2.83 1.65 3.55
C ARG A 46 -2.69 1.45 2.05
N SER A 47 -2.44 2.52 1.29
CA SER A 47 -2.21 2.44 -0.16
C SER A 47 -1.10 1.46 -0.56
N LYS A 48 -0.08 1.23 0.26
CA LYS A 48 0.96 0.20 0.00
C LYS A 48 0.42 -1.25 -0.06
N CYS A 49 -0.76 -1.49 0.52
CA CYS A 49 -1.43 -2.79 0.52
C CYS A 49 -2.47 -2.91 -0.60
N MET A 50 -2.54 -1.89 -1.47
CA MET A 50 -3.55 -1.76 -2.51
C MET A 50 -2.90 -1.40 -3.85
N GLU A 51 -3.48 -1.89 -4.93
CA GLU A 51 -3.03 -1.58 -6.29
C GLU A 51 -4.19 -1.22 -7.20
N TRP A 52 -3.93 -0.31 -8.14
CA TRP A 52 -4.82 -0.05 -9.26
C TRP A 52 -4.33 -0.83 -10.47
N ILE A 53 -5.16 -1.76 -10.95
CA ILE A 53 -4.85 -2.62 -12.10
C ILE A 53 -6.00 -2.47 -13.08
N GLU A 54 -5.69 -1.97 -14.28
CA GLU A 54 -6.62 -1.89 -15.42
C GLU A 54 -8.03 -1.33 -15.08
N GLY A 55 -8.10 -0.29 -14.26
CA GLY A 55 -9.37 0.38 -13.92
C GLY A 55 -10.05 -0.12 -12.66
N THR A 56 -9.46 -1.08 -11.94
CA THR A 56 -9.98 -1.60 -10.68
C THR A 56 -8.95 -1.46 -9.57
N ILE A 57 -9.42 -1.07 -8.38
CA ILE A 57 -8.62 -1.05 -7.15
C ILE A 57 -8.75 -2.42 -6.49
N TYR A 58 -7.61 -2.97 -6.08
CA TYR A 58 -7.50 -4.24 -5.37
C TYR A 58 -6.77 -4.04 -4.04
N ILE A 59 -7.12 -4.85 -3.04
CA ILE A 59 -6.26 -5.12 -1.89
C ILE A 59 -5.40 -6.32 -2.28
N VAL A 60 -4.09 -6.10 -2.39
CA VAL A 60 -3.11 -7.12 -2.82
C VAL A 60 -2.41 -7.78 -1.64
N GLU A 61 -2.46 -7.15 -0.47
CA GLU A 61 -1.91 -7.66 0.77
C GLU A 61 -2.86 -7.30 1.92
N VAL A 62 -3.28 -8.29 2.70
CA VAL A 62 -4.01 -8.01 3.95
C VAL A 62 -2.98 -7.69 5.02
N PRO A 63 -3.02 -6.48 5.64
CA PRO A 63 -2.12 -6.16 6.73
C PRO A 63 -2.35 -7.14 7.87
N SER A 64 -1.36 -7.99 8.14
CA SER A 64 -1.34 -8.82 9.33
C SER A 64 -0.32 -8.25 10.32
N GLN A 65 -0.62 -8.35 11.61
CA GLN A 65 0.29 -7.88 12.65
C GLN A 65 1.68 -8.53 12.53
N GLU A 66 1.71 -9.81 12.13
CA GLU A 66 2.94 -10.56 11.88
C GLU A 66 3.70 -10.03 10.67
N HIS A 67 3.00 -9.70 9.58
CA HIS A 67 3.61 -9.14 8.37
C HIS A 67 4.18 -7.75 8.62
N GLU A 68 3.47 -6.93 9.41
CA GLU A 68 3.95 -5.62 9.84
C GLU A 68 5.16 -5.72 10.76
N ALA A 69 5.11 -6.60 11.76
CA ALA A 69 6.23 -6.85 12.66
C ALA A 69 7.46 -7.37 11.90
N PHE A 70 7.26 -8.28 10.93
CA PHE A 70 8.32 -8.75 10.06
C PHE A 70 8.90 -7.62 9.21
N ASN A 71 8.06 -6.81 8.57
CA ASN A 71 8.50 -5.68 7.76
C ASN A 71 9.30 -4.65 8.58
N GLU A 72 8.87 -4.32 9.79
CA GLU A 72 9.61 -3.41 10.66
C GLU A 72 10.94 -4.03 11.14
N ASN A 73 10.93 -5.31 11.54
CA ASN A 73 12.16 -6.01 11.93
C ASN A 73 13.15 -6.12 10.77
N PHE A 74 12.65 -6.40 9.56
CA PHE A 74 13.45 -6.49 8.35
C PHE A 74 14.05 -5.13 7.99
N LYS A 75 13.27 -4.04 8.09
CA LYS A 75 13.79 -2.67 7.91
C LYS A 75 14.90 -2.35 8.90
N ILE A 76 14.73 -2.66 10.19
CA ILE A 76 15.76 -2.43 11.22
C ILE A 76 17.01 -3.26 10.91
N TYR A 77 16.85 -4.55 10.61
CA TYR A 77 17.95 -5.43 10.24
C TYR A 77 18.70 -4.93 9.00
N ALA A 78 17.96 -4.54 7.96
CA ALA A 78 18.51 -4.05 6.71
C ALA A 78 19.20 -2.69 6.90
N ALA A 79 18.61 -1.76 7.64
CA ALA A 79 19.21 -0.46 7.96
C ALA A 79 20.54 -0.59 8.71
N ASN A 80 20.75 -1.66 9.48
CA ASN A 80 22.04 -1.93 10.13
C ASN A 80 23.12 -2.48 9.17
N LYS A 81 22.77 -2.81 7.91
CA LYS A 81 23.74 -3.18 6.88
C LYS A 81 24.17 -1.97 6.07
N ARG A 82 25.47 -1.66 6.11
CA ARG A 82 26.11 -0.61 5.31
C ARG A 82 25.71 -0.63 3.83
N ALA A 83 25.57 -1.82 3.23
CA ALA A 83 25.18 -1.97 1.83
C ALA A 83 23.74 -1.50 1.54
N PHE A 84 22.82 -1.77 2.46
CA PHE A 84 21.41 -1.36 2.31
C PHE A 84 21.25 0.15 2.53
N LEU A 85 21.97 0.74 3.49
CA LEU A 85 22.03 2.20 3.66
C LEU A 85 22.59 2.89 2.40
N ALA A 86 23.60 2.28 1.75
CA ALA A 86 24.15 2.80 0.50
C ALA A 86 23.15 2.70 -0.66
N TYR A 87 22.34 1.64 -0.72
CA TYR A 87 21.28 1.46 -1.71
C TYR A 87 20.09 2.41 -1.51
N MET A 88 19.68 2.63 -0.26
CA MET A 88 18.55 3.52 0.09
C MET A 88 18.90 5.01 0.06
N LYS A 89 20.18 5.36 -0.12
CA LYS A 89 20.60 6.75 -0.23
C LYS A 89 19.98 7.36 -1.49
N PRO A 90 19.20 8.45 -1.40
CA PRO A 90 18.66 9.12 -2.57
C PRO A 90 19.82 9.50 -3.51
N CYS A 91 19.68 9.28 -4.82
CA CYS A 91 20.68 9.65 -5.83
C CYS A 91 20.93 11.18 -5.96
N CYS A 92 20.45 12.00 -5.03
CA CYS A 92 20.59 13.44 -5.07
C CYS A 92 21.44 13.93 -3.89
N SER A 93 22.75 13.78 -4.02
CA SER A 93 23.70 14.72 -3.42
C SER A 93 24.88 14.91 -4.36
N SER A 94 24.63 15.63 -5.44
CA SER A 94 25.56 16.54 -6.12
C SER A 94 24.70 17.77 -6.45
N PRO A 95 25.17 19.04 -6.36
CA PRO A 95 26.55 19.56 -6.45
C PRO A 95 26.93 20.36 -5.18
N SER A 96 28.11 20.96 -4.98
CA SER A 96 29.12 21.60 -5.85
C SER A 96 30.51 21.54 -5.22
#